data_AF-A0A7M1KKW1-F1
#
_entry.id   AF-A0A7M1KKW1-F1
#
_cell.length_a   1.000
_cell.length_b   1.000
_cell.length_c   1.000
_cell.angle_alpha   90.00
_cell.angle_beta   90.00
_cell.angle_gamma   90.00
#
_symmetry.space_group_name_H-M   'P 1'
#
loop_
_entity.id
_entity.type
_entity.pdbx_description
1 polymer ?
#
loop_
_entity_poly.entity_id
_entity_poly.type
_entity_poly.pdbx_seq_one_letter_code
_entity_poly.pdbx_strand_id
1 'polypeptide(L)'
;MTIDAASNTVSVIDNGIGIPEPRLHEMLAPGGGDKDGNGEEVGEKGVGLTYVVFSGNNFSIESKIRDADIAGGKVQSAQAWLNEYPGSCRPLFLEESISTSQTTYTIASPRNGSPNATYPLDSYTKISVGNITPVEGDINIFSLTGPQLTDLIRTRTAVGVTRRLINSGEPFEFDFYLTLKLPSGQSTEKIDACYRAPHELVKDSDRISLQAVRDAFVSKTDVAARRKFVGSKTIYSVSSIEVEGWKVDVYGVMFPENSTFRQLSKKPLNLISDDTEESEGAYLFQSGIFVGTKGMPTGMRIEPKAGGRYPAYYKRCFFLVESADLKFDLGRKSLHYKFTRRLQNAVAELFSKFEDIAPSQGEGRPVPNEGQKTEIQRKIELQTEWSLARGLADLGETSIPFAKIPSGQEAAVAAIFHELLGARELTGYRAYKTGYGARYDMHALCTVSDGQSIEAVIEFKHNLQSLIKDLEDGRKSFTEVNLLVAWDADVQLLKKGGFDLDIMTDGYFNGVTHSLTIPVPGVSPIEVILLRTFFDRKRSTK
;
A
#
# COMPACT_ATOMS: atom_id res chain seq x y z
N MET A 1 -26.10 1.75 -6.68
CA MET A 1 -25.20 2.91 -6.51
C MET A 1 -25.14 3.70 -7.81
N THR A 2 -25.10 5.02 -7.73
CA THR A 2 -24.94 5.94 -8.87
C THR A 2 -23.75 6.84 -8.62
N ILE A 3 -22.84 6.95 -9.59
CA ILE A 3 -21.72 7.91 -9.58
C ILE A 3 -21.95 8.89 -10.73
N ASP A 4 -22.07 10.17 -10.38
CA ASP A 4 -22.28 11.27 -11.31
C ASP A 4 -21.06 12.17 -11.35
N ALA A 5 -20.32 12.11 -12.46
CA ALA A 5 -19.08 12.85 -12.64
C ALA A 5 -19.33 14.33 -12.96
N ALA A 6 -20.53 14.72 -13.43
CA ALA A 6 -20.82 16.12 -13.73
C ALA A 6 -21.02 16.93 -12.45
N SER A 7 -21.59 16.31 -11.41
CA SER A 7 -21.86 16.95 -10.12
C SER A 7 -20.99 16.43 -8.97
N ASN A 8 -19.97 15.61 -9.26
CA ASN A 8 -19.15 14.88 -8.28
C ASN A 8 -20.02 14.30 -7.17
N THR A 9 -21.05 13.53 -7.55
CA THR A 9 -22.06 13.02 -6.64
C THR A 9 -22.04 11.50 -6.61
N VAL A 10 -22.05 10.94 -5.40
CA VAL A 10 -22.26 9.51 -5.16
C VAL A 10 -23.63 9.35 -4.51
N SER A 11 -24.44 8.43 -5.02
CA SER A 11 -25.74 8.07 -4.45
C SER A 11 -25.84 6.56 -4.24
N VAL A 12 -26.34 6.15 -3.09
CA VAL A 12 -26.61 4.74 -2.78
C VAL A 12 -28.07 4.63 -2.37
N ILE A 13 -28.75 3.62 -2.89
CA ILE A 13 -30.09 3.23 -2.48
C ILE A 13 -30.05 1.74 -2.17
N ASP A 14 -30.62 1.38 -1.02
CA ASP A 14 -30.91 0.00 -0.63
C ASP A 14 -32.42 -0.19 -0.52
N ASN A 15 -32.88 -1.45 -0.50
CA ASN A 15 -34.27 -1.82 -0.26
C ASN A 15 -34.44 -2.47 1.13
N GLY A 16 -33.69 -1.97 2.12
CA GLY A 16 -33.71 -2.45 3.50
C GLY A 16 -34.91 -1.91 4.30
N ILE A 17 -34.77 -1.90 5.62
CA ILE A 17 -35.88 -1.60 6.56
C ILE A 17 -36.26 -0.12 6.68
N GLY A 18 -35.46 0.79 6.10
CA GLY A 18 -35.67 2.23 6.24
C GLY A 18 -35.31 2.78 7.63
N ILE A 19 -35.41 4.10 7.78
CA ILE A 19 -35.15 4.86 9.00
C ILE A 19 -36.43 5.67 9.29
N PRO A 20 -37.01 5.55 10.49
CA PRO A 20 -38.22 6.28 10.84
C PRO A 20 -37.89 7.76 11.05
N GLU A 21 -38.82 8.64 10.67
CA GLU A 21 -38.68 10.10 10.77
C GLU A 21 -38.16 10.57 12.15
N PRO A 22 -38.71 10.10 13.30
CA PRO A 22 -38.25 10.56 14.61
C PRO A 22 -36.81 10.17 14.96
N ARG A 23 -36.23 9.21 14.22
CA ARG A 23 -34.86 8.73 14.45
C ARG A 23 -33.85 9.26 13.45
N LEU A 24 -34.28 9.99 12.41
CA LEU A 24 -33.38 10.45 11.37
C LEU A 24 -32.26 11.35 11.93
N HIS A 25 -32.63 12.27 12.82
CA HIS A 25 -31.66 13.14 13.50
C HIS A 25 -30.72 12.35 14.44
N GLU A 26 -31.24 11.33 15.13
CA GLU A 26 -30.44 10.44 15.98
C GLU A 26 -29.41 9.67 15.15
N MET A 27 -29.81 9.10 14.00
CA MET A 27 -28.92 8.31 13.11
C MET A 27 -27.81 9.13 12.47
N LEU A 28 -28.03 10.43 12.26
CA LEU A 28 -27.03 11.34 11.70
C LEU A 28 -26.02 11.83 12.76
N ALA A 29 -26.38 11.78 14.04
CA ALA A 29 -25.50 12.18 15.13
C ALA A 29 -24.35 11.19 15.34
N PRO A 30 -23.15 11.66 15.76
CA PRO A 30 -22.06 10.76 16.10
C PRO A 30 -22.45 9.77 17.20
N GLY A 31 -22.28 8.47 16.94
CA GLY A 31 -22.67 7.41 17.87
C GLY A 31 -24.14 6.97 17.73
N GLY A 32 -24.91 7.62 16.85
CA GLY A 32 -26.28 7.27 16.54
C GLY A 32 -26.41 5.90 15.88
N GLY A 33 -27.43 5.14 16.27
CA GLY A 33 -27.66 3.82 15.72
C GLY A 33 -28.85 3.11 16.33
N ASP A 34 -29.41 2.20 15.56
CA ASP A 34 -30.50 1.29 15.91
C ASP A 34 -30.01 -0.14 16.15
N LYS A 35 -28.70 -0.28 16.34
CA LYS A 35 -28.01 -1.55 16.43
C LYS A 35 -28.40 -2.31 17.70
N ASP A 36 -28.79 -3.56 17.53
CA ASP A 36 -29.18 -4.45 18.62
C ASP A 36 -28.00 -5.25 19.18
N GLY A 37 -26.85 -5.25 18.47
CA GLY A 37 -25.63 -5.94 18.89
C GLY A 37 -25.71 -7.46 18.78
N ASN A 38 -26.66 -8.00 18.01
CA ASN A 38 -26.89 -9.44 17.84
C ASN A 38 -25.75 -10.19 17.11
N GLY A 39 -24.80 -9.44 16.53
CA GLY A 39 -23.59 -9.97 15.90
C GLY A 39 -23.63 -10.04 14.38
N GLU A 40 -24.80 -9.96 13.75
CA GLU A 40 -24.96 -10.00 12.29
C GLU A 40 -24.70 -8.63 11.63
N GLU A 41 -24.79 -7.56 12.42
CA GLU A 41 -24.57 -6.19 11.96
C GLU A 41 -23.09 -5.90 11.73
N VAL A 42 -22.74 -5.35 10.57
CA VAL A 42 -21.36 -4.96 10.24
C VAL A 42 -20.93 -3.68 10.98
N GLY A 43 -21.83 -2.68 11.07
CA GLY A 43 -21.53 -1.43 11.75
C GLY A 43 -21.52 -1.62 13.27
N GLU A 44 -20.49 -1.14 13.97
CA GLU A 44 -20.39 -1.30 15.43
C GLU A 44 -20.64 -0.02 16.22
N LYS A 45 -20.32 1.13 15.63
CA LYS A 45 -20.08 2.36 16.40
C LYS A 45 -20.99 3.55 16.08
N GLY A 46 -21.80 3.47 15.03
CA GLY A 46 -22.75 4.55 14.71
C GLY A 46 -22.09 5.86 14.23
N VAL A 47 -20.94 5.80 13.55
CA VAL A 47 -20.26 7.00 13.02
C VAL A 47 -20.23 7.09 11.50
N GLY A 48 -20.52 5.98 10.80
CA GLY A 48 -20.37 5.90 9.34
C GLY A 48 -21.17 6.96 8.61
N LEU A 49 -22.45 7.13 8.94
CA LEU A 49 -23.32 8.10 8.28
C LEU A 49 -22.87 9.54 8.56
N THR A 50 -22.40 9.83 9.77
CA THR A 50 -21.80 11.13 10.11
C THR A 50 -20.59 11.43 9.22
N TYR A 51 -19.67 10.46 9.01
CA TYR A 51 -18.53 10.66 8.10
C TYR A 51 -18.98 10.97 6.67
N VAL A 52 -20.04 10.30 6.19
CA VAL A 52 -20.60 10.52 4.86
C VAL A 52 -21.13 11.95 4.70
N VAL A 53 -21.78 12.52 5.71
CA VAL A 53 -22.25 13.92 5.71
C VAL A 53 -21.11 14.90 5.41
N PHE A 54 -19.92 14.68 5.99
CA PHE A 54 -18.78 15.58 5.83
C PHE A 54 -17.89 15.27 4.61
N SER A 55 -18.23 14.25 3.81
CA SER A 55 -17.44 13.85 2.63
C SER A 55 -17.66 14.77 1.41
N GLY A 56 -18.66 15.64 1.46
CA GLY A 56 -18.97 16.62 0.42
C GLY A 56 -19.78 17.80 0.96
N ASN A 57 -20.20 18.70 0.07
CA ASN A 57 -20.96 19.88 0.47
C ASN A 57 -22.48 19.71 0.37
N ASN A 58 -22.97 18.68 -0.33
CA ASN A 58 -24.40 18.46 -0.49
C ASN A 58 -24.78 17.04 -0.07
N PHE A 59 -25.10 16.85 1.20
CA PHE A 59 -25.65 15.60 1.70
C PHE A 59 -27.18 15.63 1.64
N SER A 60 -27.79 14.53 1.21
CA SER A 60 -29.22 14.29 1.35
C SER A 60 -29.49 12.85 1.75
N ILE A 61 -30.49 12.66 2.60
CA ILE A 61 -31.03 11.35 2.95
C ILE A 61 -32.54 11.34 2.72
N GLU A 62 -33.02 10.24 2.17
CA GLU A 62 -34.42 9.93 1.94
C GLU A 62 -34.63 8.50 2.42
N SER A 63 -35.60 8.27 3.28
CA SER A 63 -35.85 6.95 3.85
C SER A 63 -37.33 6.71 4.04
N LYS A 64 -37.74 5.47 3.81
CA LYS A 64 -39.13 5.04 3.90
C LYS A 64 -39.19 3.71 4.63
N ILE A 65 -40.09 3.64 5.60
CA ILE A 65 -40.53 2.38 6.20
C ILE A 65 -41.83 1.96 5.53
N ARG A 66 -42.06 0.65 5.45
CA ARG A 66 -43.33 0.09 4.98
C ARG A 66 -44.52 0.74 5.69
N ASP A 67 -45.51 1.17 4.91
CA ASP A 67 -46.75 1.80 5.36
C ASP A 67 -46.57 3.15 6.12
N ALA A 68 -45.41 3.80 5.99
CA ALA A 68 -45.14 5.13 6.54
C ALA A 68 -44.86 6.17 5.44
N ASP A 69 -44.98 7.44 5.81
CA ASP A 69 -44.54 8.56 4.98
C ASP A 69 -43.02 8.58 4.85
N ILE A 70 -42.52 9.26 3.80
CA ILE A 70 -41.09 9.36 3.53
C ILE A 70 -40.47 10.40 4.46
N ALA A 71 -39.48 9.96 5.22
CA ALA A 71 -38.63 10.83 6.01
C ALA A 71 -37.41 11.28 5.19
N GLY A 72 -36.99 12.54 5.34
CA GLY A 72 -35.78 12.98 4.68
C GLY A 72 -35.33 14.37 5.05
N GLY A 73 -34.15 14.71 4.55
CA GLY A 73 -33.57 16.02 4.76
C GLY A 73 -32.19 16.14 4.17
N LYS A 74 -31.60 17.32 4.34
CA LYS A 74 -30.33 17.70 3.72
C LYS A 74 -29.39 18.38 4.71
N VAL A 75 -28.10 18.28 4.40
CA VAL A 75 -27.05 19.06 5.04
C VAL A 75 -26.23 19.71 3.93
N GLN A 76 -26.02 21.03 4.04
CA GLN A 76 -25.26 21.82 3.07
C GLN A 76 -23.96 22.34 3.67
N SER A 77 -22.96 22.53 2.82
CA SER A 77 -21.66 23.13 3.15
C SER A 77 -20.87 22.41 4.25
N ALA A 78 -21.14 21.12 4.48
CA ALA A 78 -20.54 20.36 5.57
C ALA A 78 -19.01 20.23 5.44
N GLN A 79 -18.52 19.85 4.25
CA GLN A 79 -17.07 19.79 3.98
C GLN A 79 -16.42 21.18 4.01
N ALA A 80 -17.11 22.21 3.50
CA ALA A 80 -16.61 23.57 3.51
C ALA A 80 -16.42 24.10 4.94
N TRP A 81 -17.33 23.77 5.84
CA TRP A 81 -17.21 24.07 7.26
C TRP A 81 -16.09 23.27 7.93
N LEU A 82 -15.97 21.97 7.63
CA LEU A 82 -14.90 21.12 8.17
C LEU A 82 -13.51 21.63 7.80
N ASN A 83 -13.35 22.18 6.59
CA ASN A 83 -12.10 22.74 6.08
C ASN A 83 -11.91 24.23 6.43
N GLU A 84 -12.76 24.80 7.28
CA GLU A 84 -12.67 26.19 7.75
C GLU A 84 -12.63 27.25 6.62
N TYR A 85 -13.35 27.02 5.52
CA TYR A 85 -13.40 28.01 4.44
C TYR A 85 -14.03 29.32 4.94
N PRO A 86 -13.50 30.50 4.53
CA PRO A 86 -14.04 31.79 4.95
C PRO A 86 -15.54 31.93 4.65
N GLY A 87 -16.32 32.30 5.67
CA GLY A 87 -17.77 32.47 5.55
C GLY A 87 -18.59 31.18 5.65
N SER A 88 -17.96 30.03 5.91
CA SER A 88 -18.68 28.78 6.20
C SER A 88 -19.35 28.84 7.59
N CYS A 89 -20.57 28.31 7.67
CA CYS A 89 -21.34 28.21 8.91
C CYS A 89 -21.42 26.75 9.36
N ARG A 90 -21.66 26.53 10.66
CA ARG A 90 -21.91 25.19 11.18
C ARG A 90 -23.05 24.52 10.40
N PRO A 91 -22.84 23.32 9.83
CA PRO A 91 -23.86 22.65 9.05
C PRO A 91 -25.06 22.30 9.93
N LEU A 92 -26.26 22.51 9.37
CA LEU A 92 -27.53 22.17 9.99
C LEU A 92 -28.23 21.11 9.14
N PHE A 93 -28.92 20.20 9.82
CA PHE A 93 -29.85 19.29 9.16
C PHE A 93 -31.18 20.02 8.92
N LEU A 94 -31.62 20.04 7.67
CA LEU A 94 -32.87 20.64 7.24
C LEU A 94 -33.80 19.52 6.80
N GLU A 95 -34.89 19.32 7.53
CA GLU A 95 -35.94 18.37 7.17
C GLU A 95 -36.62 18.81 5.87
N GLU A 96 -36.96 17.83 5.03
CA GLU A 96 -37.67 18.06 3.78
C GLU A 96 -38.92 17.18 3.71
N SER A 97 -40.06 17.80 3.36
CA SER A 97 -41.26 17.06 3.01
C SER A 97 -41.07 16.42 1.62
N ILE A 98 -40.80 15.12 1.59
CA ILE A 98 -40.60 14.38 0.35
C ILE A 98 -41.91 13.71 -0.03
N SER A 99 -42.43 14.04 -1.20
CA SER A 99 -43.53 13.29 -1.83
C SER A 99 -42.98 12.59 -3.06
N THR A 100 -43.00 11.25 -3.07
CA THR A 100 -42.70 10.47 -4.27
C THR A 100 -43.93 9.66 -4.68
N SER A 101 -44.28 9.70 -5.97
CA SER A 101 -45.29 8.82 -6.55
C SER A 101 -44.69 7.50 -7.04
N GLN A 102 -43.35 7.35 -6.98
CA GLN A 102 -42.67 6.14 -7.42
C GLN A 102 -42.82 5.02 -6.38
N THR A 103 -43.53 3.96 -6.75
CA THR A 103 -43.68 2.75 -5.95
C THR A 103 -42.65 1.68 -6.26
N THR A 104 -41.90 1.85 -7.35
CA THR A 104 -40.89 0.89 -7.81
C THR A 104 -39.66 1.59 -8.36
N TYR A 105 -38.49 0.99 -8.13
CA TYR A 105 -37.24 1.36 -8.77
C TYR A 105 -36.96 0.43 -9.95
N THR A 106 -36.90 0.98 -11.16
CA THR A 106 -36.62 0.19 -12.37
C THR A 106 -35.20 0.45 -12.85
N ILE A 107 -34.45 -0.64 -13.02
CA ILE A 107 -33.09 -0.65 -13.53
C ILE A 107 -33.12 -1.21 -14.94
N ALA A 108 -32.65 -0.41 -15.91
CA ALA A 108 -32.58 -0.81 -17.29
C ALA A 108 -31.69 -2.05 -17.44
N SER A 109 -32.16 -3.04 -18.21
CA SER A 109 -31.37 -4.25 -18.44
C SER A 109 -30.15 -3.93 -19.30
N PRO A 110 -28.94 -4.43 -18.96
CA PRO A 110 -27.73 -4.16 -19.72
C PRO A 110 -27.69 -4.85 -21.09
N ARG A 111 -28.56 -5.84 -21.36
CA ARG A 111 -28.67 -6.51 -22.66
C ARG A 111 -29.94 -6.09 -23.40
N ASN A 112 -29.80 -5.68 -24.66
CA ASN A 112 -30.93 -5.43 -25.55
C ASN A 112 -31.89 -6.64 -25.56
N GLY A 113 -33.15 -6.40 -25.16
CA GLY A 113 -34.21 -7.41 -25.13
C GLY A 113 -34.37 -8.20 -23.83
N SER A 114 -33.49 -8.01 -22.83
CA SER A 114 -33.71 -8.58 -21.49
C SER A 114 -34.66 -7.68 -20.68
N PRO A 115 -35.54 -8.25 -19.83
CA PRO A 115 -36.44 -7.45 -19.00
C PRO A 115 -35.64 -6.59 -18.01
N ASN A 116 -36.17 -5.40 -17.70
CA ASN A 116 -35.64 -4.54 -16.66
C ASN A 116 -35.79 -5.22 -15.30
N ALA A 117 -34.86 -4.95 -14.38
CA ALA A 117 -35.03 -5.35 -13.00
C ALA A 117 -35.88 -4.30 -12.30
N THR A 118 -36.93 -4.73 -11.61
CA THR A 118 -37.85 -3.83 -10.89
C THR A 118 -37.89 -4.24 -9.43
N TYR A 119 -37.65 -3.27 -8.55
CA TYR A 119 -37.63 -3.45 -7.11
C TYR A 119 -38.74 -2.60 -6.48
N PRO A 120 -39.51 -3.15 -5.52
CA PRO A 120 -40.47 -2.35 -4.77
C PRO A 120 -39.74 -1.31 -3.90
N LEU A 121 -40.35 -0.13 -3.77
CA LEU A 121 -39.92 0.94 -2.85
C LEU A 121 -40.95 1.07 -1.71
N ASP A 122 -41.41 -0.06 -1.18
CA ASP A 122 -42.22 -0.10 0.03
C ASP A 122 -41.38 0.27 1.26
N SER A 123 -40.08 -0.07 1.25
CA SER A 123 -39.11 0.31 2.27
C SER A 123 -37.72 0.49 1.64
N TYR A 124 -37.01 1.56 1.98
CA TYR A 124 -35.68 1.87 1.44
C TYR A 124 -34.95 2.94 2.24
N THR A 125 -33.63 3.01 2.07
CA THR A 125 -32.85 4.21 2.38
C THR A 125 -32.04 4.62 1.17
N LYS A 126 -32.06 5.91 0.87
CA LYS A 126 -31.28 6.54 -0.19
C LYS A 126 -30.46 7.66 0.39
N ILE A 127 -29.15 7.60 0.17
CA ILE A 127 -28.19 8.60 0.61
C ILE A 127 -27.48 9.14 -0.63
N SER A 128 -27.34 10.45 -0.71
CA SER A 128 -26.56 11.12 -1.76
C SER A 128 -25.61 12.12 -1.14
N VAL A 129 -24.38 12.14 -1.63
CA VAL A 129 -23.37 13.15 -1.29
C VAL A 129 -22.82 13.74 -2.58
N GLY A 130 -23.04 15.02 -2.78
CA GLY A 130 -22.61 15.79 -3.93
C GLY A 130 -21.58 16.86 -3.61
N ASN A 131 -20.97 17.41 -4.67
CA ASN A 131 -19.82 18.30 -4.58
C ASN A 131 -18.70 17.73 -3.70
N ILE A 132 -18.39 16.46 -3.92
CA ILE A 132 -17.22 15.82 -3.33
C ILE A 132 -15.99 16.39 -4.04
N THR A 133 -15.08 16.99 -3.28
CA THR A 133 -13.78 17.44 -3.79
C THR A 133 -12.79 16.28 -3.71
N PRO A 134 -12.24 15.78 -4.83
CA PRO A 134 -11.17 14.79 -4.81
C PRO A 134 -9.96 15.32 -4.03
N VAL A 135 -9.35 14.46 -3.21
CA VAL A 135 -8.13 14.80 -2.48
C VAL A 135 -6.95 14.77 -3.45
N GLU A 136 -6.11 15.80 -3.42
CA GLU A 136 -4.90 15.86 -4.25
C GLU A 136 -3.97 14.67 -3.93
N GLY A 137 -3.50 13.97 -4.96
CA GLY A 137 -2.66 12.78 -4.83
C GLY A 137 -3.41 11.45 -4.60
N ASP A 138 -4.73 11.46 -4.43
CA ASP A 138 -5.55 10.24 -4.33
C ASP A 138 -6.27 9.92 -5.66
N ILE A 139 -6.82 8.71 -5.78
CA ILE A 139 -7.60 8.29 -6.94
C ILE A 139 -8.90 9.12 -7.03
N ASN A 140 -9.04 9.90 -8.10
CA ASN A 140 -10.29 10.57 -8.43
C ASN A 140 -11.30 9.58 -9.01
N ILE A 141 -12.24 9.11 -8.18
CA ILE A 141 -13.27 8.14 -8.59
C ILE A 141 -14.19 8.65 -9.70
N PHE A 142 -14.33 9.97 -9.88
CA PHE A 142 -15.18 10.56 -10.91
C PHE A 142 -14.54 10.57 -12.31
N SER A 143 -13.23 10.32 -12.39
CA SER A 143 -12.52 10.16 -13.66
C SER A 143 -12.34 8.69 -14.08
N LEU A 144 -12.76 7.74 -13.26
CA LEU A 144 -12.59 6.32 -13.53
C LEU A 144 -13.65 5.77 -14.50
N THR A 145 -13.24 4.77 -15.27
CA THR A 145 -14.12 3.94 -16.12
C THR A 145 -14.91 2.93 -15.28
N GLY A 146 -15.95 2.33 -15.87
CA GLY A 146 -16.76 1.30 -15.20
C GLY A 146 -15.98 0.08 -14.70
N PRO A 147 -15.09 -0.52 -15.51
CA PRO A 147 -14.24 -1.61 -15.04
C PRO A 147 -13.35 -1.21 -13.84
N GLN A 148 -12.73 -0.03 -13.88
CA GLN A 148 -11.91 0.49 -12.78
C GLN A 148 -12.71 0.68 -11.50
N LEU A 149 -13.90 1.28 -11.59
CA LEU A 149 -14.79 1.48 -10.46
C LEU A 149 -15.31 0.16 -9.90
N THR A 150 -15.61 -0.80 -10.76
CA THR A 150 -16.03 -2.14 -10.35
C THR A 150 -14.97 -2.82 -9.48
N ASP A 151 -13.71 -2.82 -9.92
CA ASP A 151 -12.60 -3.40 -9.14
C ASP A 151 -12.36 -2.62 -7.84
N LEU A 152 -12.46 -1.29 -7.85
CA LEU A 152 -12.31 -0.46 -6.66
C LEU A 152 -13.41 -0.74 -5.62
N ILE A 153 -14.67 -0.76 -6.05
CA ILE A 153 -15.83 -0.99 -5.19
C ILE A 153 -15.78 -2.41 -4.60
N ARG A 154 -15.42 -3.42 -5.39
CA ARG A 154 -15.30 -4.82 -4.94
C ARG A 154 -14.10 -5.10 -4.03
N THR A 155 -13.21 -4.14 -3.80
CA THR A 155 -12.03 -4.32 -2.93
C THR A 155 -12.02 -3.39 -1.72
N ARG A 156 -12.72 -2.25 -1.79
CA ARG A 156 -12.68 -1.20 -0.77
C ARG A 156 -14.03 -0.94 -0.09
N THR A 157 -15.09 -1.64 -0.46
CA THR A 157 -16.44 -1.42 0.09
C THR A 157 -17.12 -2.73 0.48
N ALA A 158 -18.29 -2.64 1.12
CA ALA A 158 -19.15 -3.78 1.46
C ALA A 158 -19.60 -4.62 0.25
N VAL A 159 -19.52 -4.09 -0.97
CA VAL A 159 -19.76 -4.88 -2.19
C VAL A 159 -18.71 -5.98 -2.37
N GLY A 160 -17.50 -5.76 -1.85
CA GLY A 160 -16.41 -6.72 -1.86
C GLY A 160 -16.56 -7.85 -0.84
N VAL A 161 -17.73 -8.52 -0.80
CA VAL A 161 -18.02 -9.53 0.22
C VAL A 161 -16.96 -10.63 0.22
N THR A 162 -16.26 -10.80 1.34
CA THR A 162 -15.11 -11.70 1.50
C THR A 162 -15.52 -13.15 1.73
N ARG A 163 -16.76 -13.44 2.14
CA ARG A 163 -17.20 -14.81 2.46
C ARG A 163 -16.99 -15.78 1.31
N ARG A 164 -17.25 -15.35 0.06
CA ARG A 164 -17.00 -16.17 -1.15
C ARG A 164 -15.51 -16.39 -1.47
N LEU A 165 -14.63 -15.53 -0.97
CA LEU A 165 -13.19 -15.75 -1.04
C LEU A 165 -12.79 -16.94 -0.17
N ILE A 166 -13.46 -17.11 0.97
CA ILE A 166 -13.21 -18.20 1.92
C ILE A 166 -13.96 -19.47 1.52
N ASN A 167 -15.21 -19.31 1.08
CA ASN A 167 -16.13 -20.38 0.71
C ASN A 167 -16.80 -20.07 -0.64
N SER A 168 -16.17 -20.52 -1.73
CA SER A 168 -16.59 -20.21 -3.10
C SER A 168 -18.02 -20.65 -3.44
N GLY A 169 -18.58 -21.60 -2.68
CA GLY A 169 -19.92 -22.13 -2.85
C GLY A 169 -21.04 -21.28 -2.24
N GLU A 170 -20.74 -20.22 -1.49
CA GLU A 170 -21.77 -19.35 -0.93
C GLU A 170 -22.50 -18.54 -2.01
N PRO A 171 -23.81 -18.31 -1.85
CA PRO A 171 -24.56 -17.42 -2.74
C PRO A 171 -24.06 -15.98 -2.61
N PHE A 172 -24.37 -15.15 -3.61
CA PHE A 172 -24.19 -13.70 -3.47
C PHE A 172 -25.15 -13.18 -2.40
N GLU A 173 -24.64 -12.30 -1.53
CA GLU A 173 -25.39 -11.79 -0.39
C GLU A 173 -26.52 -10.83 -0.81
N PHE A 174 -26.30 -10.08 -1.89
CA PHE A 174 -27.27 -9.15 -2.45
C PHE A 174 -26.97 -8.86 -3.93
N ASP A 175 -27.99 -8.37 -4.63
CA ASP A 175 -27.85 -7.84 -5.98
C ASP A 175 -27.34 -6.40 -5.93
N PHE A 176 -26.21 -6.11 -6.60
CA PHE A 176 -25.66 -4.77 -6.68
C PHE A 176 -25.66 -4.25 -8.11
N TYR A 177 -26.08 -3.00 -8.27
CA TYR A 177 -26.07 -2.30 -9.56
C TYR A 177 -25.28 -1.01 -9.44
N LEU A 178 -24.39 -0.80 -10.41
CA LEU A 178 -23.62 0.43 -10.57
C LEU A 178 -24.14 1.19 -11.78
N THR A 179 -24.57 2.43 -11.57
CA THR A 179 -24.91 3.38 -12.62
C THR A 179 -23.84 4.46 -12.69
N LEU A 180 -23.25 4.65 -13.86
CA LEU A 180 -22.27 5.69 -14.11
C LEU A 180 -22.88 6.74 -15.01
N LYS A 181 -22.80 8.00 -14.60
CA LYS A 181 -23.14 9.16 -15.41
C LYS A 181 -21.85 9.92 -15.69
N LEU A 182 -21.25 9.62 -16.84
CA LEU A 182 -20.03 10.24 -17.31
C LEU A 182 -20.36 11.24 -18.42
N PRO A 183 -19.45 12.17 -18.76
CA PRO A 183 -19.64 13.04 -19.92
C PRO A 183 -19.83 12.27 -21.23
N SER A 184 -19.30 11.05 -21.32
CA SER A 184 -19.46 10.13 -22.46
C SER A 184 -20.83 9.45 -22.54
N GLY A 185 -21.66 9.55 -21.49
CA GLY A 185 -22.98 8.95 -21.43
C GLY A 185 -23.28 8.27 -20.10
N GLN A 186 -24.45 7.64 -20.03
CA GLN A 186 -24.89 6.87 -18.88
C GLN A 186 -24.82 5.37 -19.17
N SER A 187 -24.29 4.60 -18.22
CA SER A 187 -24.31 3.14 -18.24
C SER A 187 -24.79 2.59 -16.91
N THR A 188 -25.38 1.39 -16.94
CA THR A 188 -25.75 0.65 -15.73
C THR A 188 -25.37 -0.81 -15.89
N GLU A 189 -24.71 -1.37 -14.89
CA GLU A 189 -24.26 -2.77 -14.88
C GLU A 189 -24.58 -3.44 -13.54
N LYS A 190 -24.90 -4.74 -13.59
CA LYS A 190 -24.99 -5.59 -12.41
C LYS A 190 -23.59 -6.07 -12.05
N ILE A 191 -23.18 -5.87 -10.80
CA ILE A 191 -21.89 -6.32 -10.28
C ILE A 191 -22.15 -7.41 -9.25
N ASP A 192 -21.35 -8.47 -9.33
CA ASP A 192 -21.34 -9.55 -8.36
C ASP A 192 -20.79 -9.03 -7.01
N ALA A 193 -21.62 -9.09 -5.97
CA ALA A 193 -21.26 -8.74 -4.59
C ALA A 193 -20.29 -9.78 -4.00
N CYS A 194 -19.02 -9.68 -4.38
CA CYS A 194 -17.95 -10.53 -3.89
C CYS A 194 -16.59 -9.83 -4.02
N TYR A 195 -15.67 -10.17 -3.13
CA TYR A 195 -14.33 -9.61 -3.14
C TYR A 195 -13.60 -9.90 -4.45
N ARG A 196 -12.95 -8.89 -5.03
CA ARG A 196 -12.09 -9.07 -6.20
C ARG A 196 -10.70 -9.46 -5.74
N ALA A 197 -10.30 -10.70 -5.93
CA ALA A 197 -9.02 -11.18 -5.41
C ALA A 197 -7.86 -10.89 -6.38
N PRO A 198 -6.67 -10.50 -5.90
CA PRO A 198 -5.55 -10.14 -6.77
C PRO A 198 -5.14 -11.24 -7.75
N HIS A 199 -5.25 -12.52 -7.37
CA HIS A 199 -4.92 -13.65 -8.23
C HIS A 199 -5.90 -13.82 -9.42
N GLU A 200 -7.08 -13.19 -9.38
CA GLU A 200 -8.06 -13.19 -10.48
C GLU A 200 -7.75 -12.17 -11.57
N LEU A 201 -6.80 -11.27 -11.34
CA LEU A 201 -6.27 -10.36 -12.34
C LEU A 201 -5.19 -11.01 -13.22
N VAL A 202 -4.78 -12.23 -12.87
CA VAL A 202 -3.83 -13.04 -13.61
C VAL A 202 -4.59 -14.09 -14.41
N LYS A 203 -4.07 -14.45 -15.59
CA LYS A 203 -4.67 -15.48 -16.45
C LYS A 203 -4.82 -16.80 -15.69
N ASP A 204 -5.89 -17.53 -15.96
CA ASP A 204 -6.15 -18.85 -15.36
C ASP A 204 -4.99 -19.83 -15.55
N SER A 205 -4.36 -19.80 -16.72
CA SER A 205 -3.18 -20.61 -17.01
C SER A 205 -2.00 -20.30 -16.09
N ASP A 206 -1.91 -19.09 -15.55
CA ASP A 206 -0.76 -18.57 -14.80
C ASP A 206 -1.02 -18.47 -13.30
N ARG A 207 -2.13 -19.02 -12.81
CA ARG A 207 -2.45 -19.14 -11.39
C ARG A 207 -2.66 -20.59 -10.96
N ILE A 208 -2.27 -20.91 -9.74
CA ILE A 208 -2.39 -22.26 -9.17
C ILE A 208 -2.60 -22.20 -7.66
N SER A 209 -3.38 -23.13 -7.10
CA SER A 209 -3.54 -23.20 -5.65
C SER A 209 -2.29 -23.75 -4.97
N LEU A 210 -2.02 -23.28 -3.76
CA LEU A 210 -0.91 -23.76 -2.94
C LEU A 210 -0.98 -25.27 -2.70
N GLN A 211 -2.19 -25.81 -2.51
CA GLN A 211 -2.38 -27.25 -2.33
C GLN A 211 -1.92 -28.02 -3.56
N ALA A 212 -2.34 -27.62 -4.76
CA ALA A 212 -1.92 -28.27 -6.01
C ALA A 212 -0.40 -28.19 -6.22
N VAL A 213 0.25 -27.10 -5.78
CA VAL A 213 1.72 -26.98 -5.80
C VAL A 213 2.36 -27.99 -4.85
N ARG A 214 1.86 -28.10 -3.61
CA ARG A 214 2.38 -29.04 -2.62
C ARG A 214 2.24 -30.48 -3.10
N ASP A 215 1.08 -30.84 -3.65
CA ASP A 215 0.84 -32.18 -4.21
C ASP A 215 1.81 -32.48 -5.36
N ALA A 216 2.03 -31.52 -6.25
CA ALA A 216 2.98 -31.67 -7.35
C ALA A 216 4.44 -31.81 -6.84
N PHE A 217 4.81 -31.13 -5.75
CA PHE A 217 6.16 -31.14 -5.17
C PHE A 217 6.52 -32.47 -4.49
N VAL A 218 5.53 -33.31 -4.14
CA VAL A 218 5.77 -34.69 -3.68
C VAL A 218 6.53 -35.48 -4.76
N SER A 219 6.15 -35.32 -6.02
CA SER A 219 6.77 -36.00 -7.17
C SER A 219 7.97 -35.27 -7.78
N LYS A 220 8.11 -33.97 -7.53
CA LYS A 220 9.16 -33.10 -8.10
C LYS A 220 10.20 -32.81 -7.03
N THR A 221 11.21 -33.66 -6.92
CA THR A 221 12.23 -33.57 -5.87
C THR A 221 13.34 -32.58 -6.22
N ASP A 222 13.66 -32.40 -7.49
CA ASP A 222 14.71 -31.47 -7.92
C ASP A 222 14.20 -30.02 -8.11
N VAL A 223 15.11 -29.07 -7.87
CA VAL A 223 14.82 -27.63 -7.90
C VAL A 223 14.43 -27.14 -9.30
N ALA A 224 14.98 -27.75 -10.36
CA ALA A 224 14.70 -27.33 -11.74
C ALA A 224 13.27 -27.73 -12.15
N ALA A 225 12.81 -28.93 -11.80
CA ALA A 225 11.44 -29.36 -12.03
C ALA A 225 10.43 -28.52 -11.23
N ARG A 226 10.76 -28.19 -9.98
CA ARG A 226 9.94 -27.26 -9.17
C ARG A 226 9.85 -25.88 -9.82
N ARG A 227 10.99 -25.30 -10.21
CA ARG A 227 11.04 -23.99 -10.88
C ARG A 227 10.32 -23.99 -12.22
N LYS A 228 10.44 -25.04 -13.03
CA LYS A 228 9.69 -25.18 -14.27
C LYS A 228 8.17 -25.21 -14.03
N PHE A 229 7.75 -25.75 -12.89
CA PHE A 229 6.34 -25.87 -12.54
C PHE A 229 5.75 -24.55 -12.00
N VAL A 230 6.44 -23.87 -11.06
CA VAL A 230 5.89 -22.68 -10.39
C VAL A 230 6.54 -21.35 -10.76
N GLY A 231 7.63 -21.34 -11.53
CA GLY A 231 8.50 -20.17 -11.73
C GLY A 231 7.76 -18.89 -12.12
N SER A 232 6.82 -18.97 -13.06
CA SER A 232 6.00 -17.83 -13.50
C SER A 232 4.58 -17.82 -12.92
N LYS A 233 4.24 -18.78 -12.05
CA LYS A 233 2.88 -18.94 -11.55
C LYS A 233 2.63 -18.02 -10.36
N THR A 234 1.44 -17.44 -10.33
CA THR A 234 0.84 -16.83 -9.14
C THR A 234 0.23 -17.92 -8.28
N ILE A 235 0.61 -17.98 -7.01
CA ILE A 235 0.17 -19.05 -6.10
C ILE A 235 -0.73 -18.44 -5.05
N TYR A 236 -1.92 -19.01 -4.88
CA TYR A 236 -2.90 -18.52 -3.91
C TYR A 236 -3.36 -19.62 -2.98
N SER A 237 -3.84 -19.24 -1.80
CA SER A 237 -4.36 -20.16 -0.81
C SER A 237 -5.41 -19.46 0.06
N VAL A 238 -6.33 -20.26 0.56
CA VAL A 238 -7.30 -19.88 1.59
C VAL A 238 -7.11 -20.87 2.72
N SER A 239 -7.11 -20.39 3.95
CA SER A 239 -6.97 -21.25 5.14
C SER A 239 -7.73 -20.65 6.30
N SER A 240 -8.34 -21.51 7.11
CA SER A 240 -8.92 -21.13 8.40
C SER A 240 -7.97 -21.61 9.49
N ILE A 241 -7.47 -20.68 10.31
CA ILE A 241 -6.37 -20.91 11.25
C ILE A 241 -6.84 -20.53 12.65
N GLU A 242 -6.62 -21.43 13.60
CA GLU A 242 -6.96 -21.19 15.01
C GLU A 242 -5.75 -20.60 15.75
N VAL A 243 -5.92 -19.40 16.33
CA VAL A 243 -4.88 -18.71 17.10
C VAL A 243 -5.45 -18.30 18.45
N GLU A 244 -4.98 -18.91 19.53
CA GLU A 244 -5.44 -18.60 20.90
C GLU A 244 -6.98 -18.71 21.05
N GLY A 245 -7.59 -19.72 20.40
CA GLY A 245 -9.04 -19.93 20.40
C GLY A 245 -9.83 -19.03 19.45
N TRP A 246 -9.16 -18.20 18.64
CA TRP A 246 -9.80 -17.42 17.57
C TRP A 246 -9.69 -18.15 16.24
N LYS A 247 -10.82 -18.30 15.56
CA LYS A 247 -10.84 -18.71 14.16
C LYS A 247 -10.56 -17.49 13.29
N VAL A 248 -9.47 -17.56 12.53
CA VAL A 248 -9.04 -16.51 11.60
C VAL A 248 -9.01 -17.09 10.19
N ASP A 249 -9.82 -16.53 9.31
CA ASP A 249 -9.78 -16.87 7.90
C ASP A 249 -8.71 -16.01 7.20
N VAL A 250 -7.83 -16.68 6.46
CA VAL A 250 -6.66 -16.09 5.80
C VAL A 250 -6.70 -16.47 4.33
N TYR A 251 -6.93 -15.47 3.48
CA TYR A 251 -6.58 -15.53 2.08
C TYR A 251 -5.17 -14.99 1.88
N GLY A 252 -4.36 -15.70 1.09
CA GLY A 252 -3.02 -15.28 0.72
C GLY A 252 -2.74 -15.52 -0.76
N VAL A 253 -1.99 -14.63 -1.38
CA VAL A 253 -1.44 -14.82 -2.73
C VAL A 253 0.02 -14.38 -2.75
N MET A 254 0.86 -15.19 -3.37
CA MET A 254 2.27 -14.92 -3.65
C MET A 254 2.50 -14.83 -5.16
N PHE A 255 3.00 -13.68 -5.60
CA PHE A 255 3.38 -13.42 -6.98
C PHE A 255 4.84 -13.83 -7.27
N PRO A 256 5.17 -14.11 -8.55
CA PRO A 256 6.54 -14.49 -8.92
C PRO A 256 7.54 -13.32 -8.78
N GLU A 257 7.09 -12.07 -8.98
CA GLU A 257 7.96 -10.89 -9.01
C GLU A 257 7.52 -9.81 -8.01
N ASN A 258 8.47 -8.98 -7.57
CA ASN A 258 8.17 -7.83 -6.71
C ASN A 258 7.41 -6.72 -7.48
N SER A 259 7.59 -6.64 -8.79
CA SER A 259 6.94 -5.69 -9.69
C SER A 259 5.48 -6.01 -9.99
N THR A 260 4.98 -7.19 -9.62
CA THR A 260 3.66 -7.65 -10.08
C THR A 260 2.53 -6.74 -9.63
N PHE A 261 2.53 -6.24 -8.38
CA PHE A 261 1.50 -5.29 -7.93
C PHE A 261 1.43 -4.04 -8.82
N ARG A 262 2.58 -3.50 -9.23
CA ARG A 262 2.65 -2.38 -10.18
C ARG A 262 2.15 -2.75 -11.57
N GLN A 263 2.50 -3.93 -12.05
CA GLN A 263 2.02 -4.44 -13.34
C GLN A 263 0.49 -4.63 -13.33
N LEU A 264 -0.08 -5.10 -12.22
CA LEU A 264 -1.52 -5.26 -12.03
C LEU A 264 -2.24 -3.90 -12.02
N SER A 265 -1.69 -2.89 -11.34
CA SER A 265 -2.24 -1.53 -11.39
C SER A 265 -2.19 -0.93 -12.79
N LYS A 266 -1.14 -1.24 -13.58
CA LYS A 266 -0.98 -0.72 -14.95
C LYS A 266 -1.90 -1.40 -15.97
N LYS A 267 -1.84 -2.72 -16.11
CA LYS A 267 -2.32 -3.39 -17.34
C LYS A 267 -3.65 -4.13 -17.24
N PRO A 268 -4.06 -4.75 -16.11
CA PRO A 268 -5.46 -5.15 -15.95
C PRO A 268 -6.32 -4.05 -15.33
N LEU A 269 -5.79 -3.23 -14.40
CA LEU A 269 -6.59 -2.23 -13.71
C LEU A 269 -6.56 -0.85 -14.38
N ASN A 270 -5.51 -0.52 -15.14
CA ASN A 270 -5.33 0.78 -15.79
C ASN A 270 -5.45 1.98 -14.82
N LEU A 271 -5.07 1.81 -13.56
CA LEU A 271 -5.19 2.87 -12.53
C LEU A 271 -4.01 3.83 -12.52
N ILE A 272 -2.87 3.44 -13.11
CA ILE A 272 -1.64 4.23 -13.15
C ILE A 272 -1.04 4.26 -14.56
N SER A 273 -0.45 5.39 -14.94
CA SER A 273 0.28 5.55 -16.20
C SER A 273 1.80 5.43 -16.00
N ASP A 274 2.57 5.49 -17.09
CA ASP A 274 4.04 5.45 -17.03
C ASP A 274 4.65 6.77 -16.50
N ASP A 275 3.90 7.88 -16.57
CA ASP A 275 4.37 9.24 -16.28
C ASP A 275 3.90 9.80 -14.93
N THR A 276 3.03 9.10 -14.19
CA THR A 276 2.53 9.55 -12.88
C THR A 276 3.56 9.33 -11.78
N GLU A 277 3.88 10.39 -11.02
CA GLU A 277 4.60 10.26 -9.74
C GLU A 277 3.83 9.33 -8.80
N GLU A 278 4.56 8.43 -8.13
CA GLU A 278 4.00 7.33 -7.35
C GLU A 278 3.35 7.85 -6.06
N SER A 279 2.02 8.03 -6.05
CA SER A 279 1.27 8.18 -4.80
C SER A 279 0.85 6.82 -4.24
N GLU A 280 0.86 6.66 -2.91
CA GLU A 280 0.45 5.40 -2.26
C GLU A 280 -0.99 4.98 -2.62
N GLY A 281 -1.87 5.96 -2.91
CA GLY A 281 -3.26 5.73 -3.29
C GLY A 281 -3.43 5.07 -4.67
N ALA A 282 -2.42 5.15 -5.54
CA ALA A 282 -2.54 4.74 -6.93
C ALA A 282 -2.55 3.20 -7.13
N TYR A 283 -2.11 2.43 -6.12
CA TYR A 283 -2.12 0.97 -6.16
C TYR A 283 -3.36 0.38 -5.50
N LEU A 284 -4.21 -0.31 -6.27
CA LEU A 284 -5.37 -1.02 -5.70
C LEU A 284 -4.94 -2.11 -4.72
N PHE A 285 -3.95 -2.91 -5.13
CA PHE A 285 -3.34 -3.98 -4.35
C PHE A 285 -1.88 -3.65 -4.08
N GLN A 286 -1.43 -3.96 -2.86
CA GLN A 286 -0.05 -3.79 -2.43
C GLN A 286 0.37 -4.99 -1.59
N SER A 287 1.68 -5.16 -1.39
CA SER A 287 2.14 -6.17 -0.44
C SER A 287 1.73 -5.83 0.98
N GLY A 288 1.30 -6.81 1.77
CA GLY A 288 0.94 -6.60 3.18
C GLY A 288 -0.21 -7.47 3.65
N ILE A 289 -0.67 -7.20 4.87
CA ILE A 289 -1.79 -7.89 5.51
C ILE A 289 -2.95 -6.90 5.61
N PHE A 290 -4.02 -7.16 4.87
CA PHE A 290 -5.24 -6.37 4.87
C PHE A 290 -6.28 -7.02 5.75
N VAL A 291 -7.08 -6.22 6.44
CA VAL A 291 -8.06 -6.72 7.41
C VAL A 291 -9.48 -6.57 6.87
N GLY A 292 -10.27 -7.63 7.03
CA GLY A 292 -11.72 -7.65 6.88
C GLY A 292 -12.41 -7.98 8.20
N THR A 293 -13.71 -7.71 8.29
CA THR A 293 -14.59 -8.16 9.37
C THR A 293 -15.98 -8.45 8.83
N LYS A 294 -16.64 -9.51 9.31
CA LYS A 294 -18.05 -9.85 9.02
C LYS A 294 -18.43 -9.81 7.53
N GLY A 295 -17.54 -10.24 6.65
CA GLY A 295 -17.72 -10.24 5.20
C GLY A 295 -17.22 -8.98 4.50
N MET A 296 -16.80 -7.93 5.22
CA MET A 296 -16.46 -6.63 4.66
C MET A 296 -14.95 -6.34 4.69
N PRO A 297 -14.33 -5.96 3.56
CA PRO A 297 -12.96 -5.44 3.54
C PRO A 297 -12.93 -4.03 4.14
N THR A 298 -12.00 -3.79 5.07
CA THR A 298 -11.89 -2.49 5.76
C THR A 298 -10.89 -1.53 5.13
N GLY A 299 -10.03 -2.03 4.25
CA GLY A 299 -8.89 -1.30 3.71
C GLY A 299 -7.74 -1.08 4.71
N MET A 300 -7.91 -1.46 5.99
CA MET A 300 -6.85 -1.37 7.00
C MET A 300 -5.72 -2.34 6.67
N ARG A 301 -4.48 -1.85 6.76
CA ARG A 301 -3.26 -2.63 6.57
C ARG A 301 -2.51 -2.75 7.89
N ILE A 302 -2.02 -3.95 8.17
CA ILE A 302 -1.06 -4.21 9.24
C ILE A 302 0.22 -4.80 8.65
N GLU A 303 1.35 -4.50 9.28
CA GLU A 303 2.64 -5.02 8.85
C GLU A 303 2.82 -6.48 9.29
N PRO A 304 3.56 -7.30 8.54
CA PRO A 304 3.90 -8.64 8.96
C PRO A 304 4.77 -8.63 10.22
N LYS A 305 4.73 -9.73 10.97
CA LYS A 305 5.62 -9.91 12.13
C LYS A 305 7.07 -9.94 11.67
N ALA A 306 7.96 -9.26 12.39
CA ALA A 306 9.39 -9.38 12.16
C ALA A 306 9.85 -10.84 12.39
N GLY A 307 10.46 -11.45 11.38
CA GLY A 307 10.87 -12.85 11.39
C GLY A 307 10.34 -13.63 10.18
N GLY A 308 10.63 -14.93 10.13
CA GLY A 308 10.41 -15.79 8.95
C GLY A 308 11.73 -16.28 8.36
N ARG A 309 11.69 -17.36 7.59
CA ARG A 309 12.90 -17.93 6.96
C ARG A 309 13.46 -17.00 5.89
N TYR A 310 12.56 -16.31 5.19
CA TYR A 310 12.84 -15.39 4.08
C TYR A 310 11.88 -14.20 4.06
N PRO A 311 12.01 -13.25 5.01
CA PRO A 311 11.09 -12.11 5.16
C PRO A 311 10.97 -11.24 3.89
N ALA A 312 12.00 -11.23 3.05
CA ALA A 312 12.01 -10.47 1.79
C ALA A 312 10.88 -10.87 0.83
N TYR A 313 10.37 -12.12 0.89
CA TYR A 313 9.28 -12.57 0.03
C TYR A 313 7.91 -12.00 0.39
N TYR A 314 7.74 -11.37 1.56
CA TYR A 314 6.50 -10.64 1.87
C TYR A 314 6.19 -9.55 0.85
N LYS A 315 7.22 -8.95 0.21
CA LYS A 315 7.04 -7.96 -0.85
C LYS A 315 6.29 -8.49 -2.09
N ARG A 316 6.18 -9.81 -2.23
CA ARG A 316 5.44 -10.50 -3.29
C ARG A 316 4.06 -10.97 -2.85
N CYS A 317 3.71 -10.76 -1.57
CA CYS A 317 2.54 -11.36 -0.97
C CYS A 317 1.48 -10.33 -0.62
N PHE A 318 0.23 -10.67 -0.93
CA PHE A 318 -0.94 -9.98 -0.40
C PHE A 318 -1.71 -10.97 0.47
N PHE A 319 -2.11 -10.53 1.66
CA PHE A 319 -2.97 -11.28 2.54
C PHE A 319 -4.24 -10.48 2.84
N LEU A 320 -5.38 -11.15 2.87
CA LEU A 320 -6.62 -10.65 3.46
C LEU A 320 -6.99 -11.56 4.62
N VAL A 321 -7.11 -10.99 5.80
CA VAL A 321 -7.44 -11.73 7.03
C VAL A 321 -8.75 -11.25 7.61
N GLU A 322 -9.51 -12.17 8.16
CA GLU A 322 -10.80 -11.89 8.75
C GLU A 322 -11.03 -12.74 9.99
N SER A 323 -11.72 -12.18 10.97
CA SER A 323 -12.29 -12.93 12.09
C SER A 323 -13.59 -12.25 12.53
N ALA A 324 -14.61 -13.05 12.83
CA ALA A 324 -15.90 -12.54 13.33
C ALA A 324 -15.78 -11.89 14.72
N ASP A 325 -14.74 -12.24 15.47
CA ASP A 325 -14.48 -11.71 16.82
C ASP A 325 -13.76 -10.35 16.81
N LEU A 326 -13.35 -9.88 15.64
CA LEU A 326 -12.60 -8.63 15.49
C LEU A 326 -13.48 -7.42 15.80
N LYS A 327 -13.05 -6.60 16.75
CA LYS A 327 -13.72 -5.34 17.14
C LYS A 327 -12.83 -4.15 16.86
N PHE A 328 -13.42 -3.08 16.32
CA PHE A 328 -12.68 -1.86 16.01
C PHE A 328 -12.84 -0.79 17.09
N ASP A 329 -11.78 -0.02 17.29
CA ASP A 329 -11.84 1.19 18.13
C ASP A 329 -12.51 2.32 17.34
N LEU A 330 -13.32 3.13 18.03
CA LEU A 330 -14.01 4.29 17.45
C LEU A 330 -13.00 5.27 16.84
N GLY A 331 -13.15 5.58 15.56
CA GLY A 331 -12.34 6.61 14.89
C GLY A 331 -10.86 6.28 14.73
N ARG A 332 -10.41 5.06 15.05
CA ARG A 332 -9.01 4.66 14.86
C ARG A 332 -8.82 3.92 13.55
N LYS A 333 -7.85 4.37 12.76
CA LYS A 333 -7.33 3.66 11.57
C LYS A 333 -6.40 2.49 11.92
N SER A 334 -6.36 2.07 13.20
CA SER A 334 -5.45 1.05 13.71
C SER A 334 -6.17 0.05 14.61
N LEU A 335 -5.65 -1.17 14.66
CA LEU A 335 -6.13 -2.24 15.54
C LEU A 335 -5.37 -2.25 16.86
N HIS A 336 -6.08 -2.66 17.91
CA HIS A 336 -5.45 -2.94 19.19
C HIS A 336 -4.38 -4.05 19.03
N TYR A 337 -3.21 -3.85 19.64
CA TYR A 337 -2.01 -4.68 19.40
C TYR A 337 -2.24 -6.20 19.58
N LYS A 338 -3.14 -6.60 20.49
CA LYS A 338 -3.49 -8.02 20.71
C LYS A 338 -4.15 -8.64 19.47
N PHE A 339 -5.07 -7.94 18.83
CA PHE A 339 -5.71 -8.40 17.59
C PHE A 339 -4.68 -8.45 16.46
N THR A 340 -3.86 -7.39 16.31
CA THR A 340 -2.77 -7.34 15.34
C THR A 340 -1.85 -8.55 15.46
N ARG A 341 -1.41 -8.90 16.67
CA ARG A 341 -0.52 -10.05 16.91
C ARG A 341 -1.17 -11.38 16.54
N ARG A 342 -2.46 -11.57 16.83
CA ARG A 342 -3.20 -12.80 16.47
C ARG A 342 -3.30 -12.96 14.97
N LEU A 343 -3.71 -11.91 14.28
CA LEU A 343 -3.80 -11.89 12.81
C LEU A 343 -2.43 -12.14 12.17
N GLN A 344 -1.37 -11.49 12.68
CA GLN A 344 0.01 -11.72 12.22
C GLN A 344 0.45 -13.18 12.41
N ASN A 345 0.10 -13.82 13.52
CA ASN A 345 0.44 -15.23 13.76
C ASN A 345 -0.30 -16.15 12.77
N ALA A 346 -1.58 -15.90 12.49
CA ALA A 346 -2.33 -16.66 11.49
C ALA A 346 -1.71 -16.50 10.08
N VAL A 347 -1.35 -15.28 9.69
CA VAL A 347 -0.64 -15.03 8.43
C VAL A 347 0.72 -15.70 8.39
N ALA A 348 1.49 -15.67 9.49
CA ALA A 348 2.80 -16.30 9.54
C ALA A 348 2.71 -17.82 9.31
N GLU A 349 1.66 -18.48 9.81
CA GLU A 349 1.43 -19.90 9.52
C GLU A 349 1.18 -20.14 8.03
N LEU A 350 0.30 -19.37 7.38
CA LEU A 350 0.10 -19.52 5.92
C LEU A 350 1.36 -19.14 5.13
N PHE A 351 2.03 -18.05 5.51
CA PHE A 351 3.23 -17.56 4.84
C PHE A 351 4.36 -18.59 4.90
N SER A 352 4.54 -19.32 6.00
CA SER A 352 5.54 -20.40 6.09
C SER A 352 5.38 -21.44 4.96
N LYS A 353 4.14 -21.73 4.55
CA LYS A 353 3.84 -22.64 3.43
C LYS A 353 4.20 -22.03 2.08
N PHE A 354 4.14 -20.70 1.94
CA PHE A 354 4.67 -19.99 0.78
C PHE A 354 6.20 -19.88 0.80
N GLU A 355 6.85 -19.82 1.97
CA GLU A 355 8.31 -19.81 2.07
C GLU A 355 8.93 -21.11 1.53
N ASP A 356 8.23 -22.24 1.64
CA ASP A 356 8.67 -23.53 1.09
C ASP A 356 8.78 -23.55 -0.44
N ILE A 357 8.02 -22.71 -1.14
CA ILE A 357 7.93 -22.68 -2.60
C ILE A 357 8.59 -21.45 -3.21
N ALA A 358 8.74 -20.37 -2.45
CA ALA A 358 9.29 -19.09 -2.89
C ALA A 358 10.67 -19.20 -3.58
N PRO A 359 11.62 -20.07 -3.15
CA PRO A 359 12.90 -20.26 -3.86
C PRO A 359 12.76 -20.82 -5.29
N SER A 360 11.62 -21.46 -5.57
CA SER A 360 11.27 -21.99 -6.89
C SER A 360 10.46 -21.02 -7.74
N GLN A 361 9.98 -19.89 -7.17
CA GLN A 361 9.19 -18.87 -7.86
C GLN A 361 10.01 -17.65 -8.29
N GLY A 362 9.55 -17.03 -9.38
CA GLY A 362 10.18 -15.90 -10.04
C GLY A 362 11.39 -16.30 -10.88
N GLU A 363 11.96 -15.30 -11.54
CA GLU A 363 13.39 -15.33 -11.83
C GLU A 363 14.11 -15.33 -10.48
N GLY A 364 14.29 -16.51 -9.88
CA GLY A 364 15.15 -16.62 -8.72
C GLY A 364 16.45 -15.93 -9.04
N ARG A 365 17.11 -15.31 -8.04
CA ARG A 365 18.55 -15.04 -8.15
C ARG A 365 19.13 -16.28 -8.84
N PRO A 366 19.75 -16.13 -10.01
CA PRO A 366 20.20 -17.28 -10.75
C PRO A 366 21.09 -18.04 -9.78
N VAL A 367 20.61 -19.21 -9.31
CA VAL A 367 21.54 -20.28 -9.02
C VAL A 367 22.05 -20.56 -10.42
N PRO A 368 23.31 -20.25 -10.73
CA PRO A 368 23.79 -20.39 -12.08
C PRO A 368 23.53 -21.83 -12.51
N ASN A 369 22.58 -22.03 -13.43
CA ASN A 369 22.56 -23.24 -14.22
C ASN A 369 23.70 -23.09 -15.23
N GLU A 370 24.93 -23.24 -14.73
CA GLU A 370 26.14 -23.36 -15.55
C GLU A 370 26.10 -24.59 -16.47
N GLY A 371 25.01 -25.39 -16.45
CA GLY A 371 24.85 -26.55 -17.32
C GLY A 371 24.21 -26.30 -18.69
N GLN A 372 23.54 -25.16 -18.95
CA GLN A 372 22.70 -25.03 -20.17
C GLN A 372 22.95 -23.81 -21.06
N LYS A 373 23.70 -22.79 -20.62
CA LYS A 373 24.13 -21.71 -21.52
C LYS A 373 25.33 -22.18 -22.35
N THR A 374 25.27 -22.08 -23.67
CA THR A 374 26.44 -22.29 -24.53
C THR A 374 27.52 -21.27 -24.16
N GLU A 375 28.79 -21.63 -24.38
CA GLU A 375 29.93 -20.75 -24.06
C GLU A 375 29.81 -19.39 -24.78
N ILE A 376 29.25 -19.40 -25.99
CA ILE A 376 28.99 -18.20 -26.80
C ILE A 376 27.95 -17.29 -26.13
N GLN A 377 26.85 -17.85 -25.60
CA GLN A 377 25.82 -17.07 -24.92
C GLN A 377 26.37 -16.36 -23.68
N ARG A 378 27.21 -17.06 -22.89
CA ARG A 378 27.87 -16.47 -21.70
C ARG A 378 28.83 -15.36 -22.09
N LYS A 379 29.61 -15.57 -23.16
CA LYS A 379 30.54 -14.55 -23.67
C LYS A 379 29.81 -13.29 -24.11
N ILE A 380 28.66 -13.42 -24.76
CA ILE A 380 27.85 -12.27 -25.20
C ILE A 380 27.29 -11.50 -23.99
N GLU A 381 26.66 -12.19 -23.03
CA GLU A 381 26.10 -11.55 -21.83
C GLU A 381 27.19 -10.84 -21.01
N LEU A 382 28.31 -11.54 -20.75
CA LEU A 382 29.46 -10.94 -20.07
C LEU A 382 30.01 -9.74 -20.85
N GLN A 383 30.10 -9.82 -22.18
CA GLN A 383 30.53 -8.68 -22.99
C GLN A 383 29.57 -7.49 -22.87
N THR A 384 28.26 -7.72 -22.82
CA THR A 384 27.28 -6.66 -22.58
C THR A 384 27.46 -6.02 -21.21
N GLU A 385 27.60 -6.83 -20.14
CA GLU A 385 27.87 -6.32 -18.79
C GLU A 385 29.19 -5.55 -18.71
N TRP A 386 30.25 -6.06 -19.32
CA TRP A 386 31.54 -5.38 -19.42
C TRP A 386 31.44 -4.07 -20.20
N SER A 387 30.64 -4.03 -21.27
CA SER A 387 30.41 -2.81 -22.05
C SER A 387 29.72 -1.74 -21.21
N LEU A 388 28.69 -2.12 -20.44
CA LEU A 388 28.00 -1.22 -19.51
C LEU A 388 28.96 -0.71 -18.42
N ALA A 389 29.72 -1.61 -17.79
CA ALA A 389 30.67 -1.24 -16.76
C ALA A 389 31.77 -0.29 -17.26
N ARG A 390 32.29 -0.51 -18.48
CA ARG A 390 33.28 0.38 -19.12
C ARG A 390 32.70 1.74 -19.49
N GLY A 391 31.41 1.78 -19.85
CA GLY A 391 30.70 3.02 -20.21
C GLY A 391 30.37 3.93 -19.04
N LEU A 392 30.50 3.47 -17.78
CA LEU A 392 30.35 4.32 -16.61
C LEU A 392 31.45 5.40 -16.57
N ALA A 393 31.13 6.56 -16.00
CA ALA A 393 32.12 7.61 -15.79
C ALA A 393 33.22 7.15 -14.82
N ASP A 394 34.46 7.56 -15.11
CA ASP A 394 35.60 7.27 -14.25
C ASP A 394 35.51 8.04 -12.93
N LEU A 395 35.92 7.38 -11.84
CA LEU A 395 36.05 8.03 -10.54
C LEU A 395 37.18 9.07 -10.55
N GLY A 396 38.26 8.77 -11.27
CA GLY A 396 39.42 9.65 -11.42
C GLY A 396 40.23 9.82 -10.13
N GLU A 397 40.25 8.81 -9.26
CA GLU A 397 41.10 8.76 -8.07
C GLU A 397 42.13 7.65 -8.25
N THR A 398 43.41 7.98 -8.09
CA THR A 398 44.53 7.04 -8.31
C THR A 398 45.02 6.38 -7.02
N SER A 399 44.63 6.91 -5.86
CA SER A 399 44.98 6.33 -4.56
C SER A 399 44.22 5.05 -4.21
N ILE A 400 43.12 4.76 -4.93
CA ILE A 400 42.29 3.57 -4.70
C ILE A 400 42.03 2.82 -6.01
N PRO A 401 41.86 1.48 -5.98
CA PRO A 401 41.61 0.68 -7.18
C PRO A 401 40.18 0.81 -7.78
N PHE A 402 39.21 1.38 -7.07
CA PHE A 402 37.84 1.54 -7.58
C PHE A 402 37.79 2.55 -8.74
N ALA A 403 37.59 2.05 -9.96
CA ALA A 403 37.80 2.85 -11.17
C ALA A 403 36.61 3.73 -11.59
N LYS A 404 35.37 3.37 -11.25
CA LYS A 404 34.13 3.98 -11.78
C LYS A 404 33.29 4.61 -10.68
N ILE A 405 32.44 5.59 -11.03
CA ILE A 405 31.47 6.16 -10.08
C ILE A 405 30.42 5.11 -9.65
N PRO A 406 29.83 5.21 -8.45
CA PRO A 406 29.01 4.16 -7.83
C PRO A 406 27.62 3.89 -8.49
N SER A 407 27.26 4.57 -9.58
CA SER A 407 26.11 4.26 -10.48
C SER A 407 24.80 3.85 -9.77
N GLY A 408 24.38 4.60 -8.75
CA GLY A 408 23.13 4.35 -8.02
C GLY A 408 23.20 3.25 -6.96
N GLN A 409 24.36 2.64 -6.71
CA GLN A 409 24.52 1.49 -5.79
C GLN A 409 25.18 1.91 -4.47
N GLU A 410 24.47 1.75 -3.34
CA GLU A 410 24.99 2.02 -1.99
C GLU A 410 26.21 1.15 -1.65
N ALA A 411 26.22 -0.10 -2.11
CA ALA A 411 27.35 -1.01 -1.91
C ALA A 411 28.64 -0.50 -2.56
N ALA A 412 28.55 0.21 -3.68
CA ALA A 412 29.71 0.82 -4.33
C ALA A 412 30.22 2.03 -3.55
N VAL A 413 29.33 2.80 -2.90
CA VAL A 413 29.71 3.90 -1.98
C VAL A 413 30.49 3.33 -0.78
N ALA A 414 29.98 2.27 -0.16
CA ALA A 414 30.66 1.59 0.94
C ALA A 414 32.03 1.02 0.50
N ALA A 415 32.12 0.45 -0.70
CA ALA A 415 33.38 -0.05 -1.25
C ALA A 415 34.42 1.09 -1.40
N ILE A 416 34.04 2.21 -2.02
CA ILE A 416 34.92 3.38 -2.17
C ILE A 416 35.37 3.90 -0.81
N PHE A 417 34.45 4.01 0.16
CA PHE A 417 34.78 4.41 1.52
C PHE A 417 35.84 3.48 2.16
N HIS A 418 35.65 2.16 2.08
CA HIS A 418 36.62 1.20 2.61
C HIS A 418 37.97 1.23 1.90
N GLU A 419 37.98 1.45 0.58
CA GLU A 419 39.24 1.61 -0.15
C GLU A 419 39.98 2.88 0.25
N LEU A 420 39.28 3.98 0.53
CA LEU A 420 39.87 5.21 1.08
C LEU A 420 40.49 4.98 2.46
N LEU A 421 39.84 4.17 3.31
CA LEU A 421 40.43 3.73 4.58
C LEU A 421 41.69 2.90 4.37
N GLY A 422 41.64 1.96 3.42
CA GLY A 422 42.79 1.10 3.06
C GLY A 422 43.97 1.88 2.51
N ALA A 423 43.72 2.89 1.69
CA ALA A 423 44.71 3.82 1.13
C ALA A 423 45.19 4.86 2.15
N ARG A 424 44.59 4.92 3.35
CA ARG A 424 44.85 5.91 4.41
C ARG A 424 44.57 7.35 3.99
N GLU A 425 43.71 7.54 2.99
CA GLU A 425 43.23 8.85 2.55
C GLU A 425 42.10 9.35 3.44
N LEU A 426 41.34 8.42 4.02
CA LEU A 426 40.41 8.66 5.10
C LEU A 426 40.90 7.89 6.34
N THR A 427 40.94 8.53 7.49
CA THR A 427 41.53 7.97 8.72
C THR A 427 40.60 8.09 9.92
N GLY A 428 40.90 7.36 11.00
CA GLY A 428 40.10 7.39 12.22
C GLY A 428 38.85 6.51 12.18
N TYR A 429 38.77 5.52 11.29
CA TYR A 429 37.65 4.58 11.24
C TYR A 429 38.15 3.14 11.29
N ARG A 430 37.58 2.34 12.20
CA ARG A 430 37.81 0.90 12.28
C ARG A 430 36.48 0.16 12.24
N ALA A 431 36.12 -0.32 11.05
CA ALA A 431 34.90 -1.09 10.85
C ALA A 431 34.95 -2.44 11.59
N TYR A 432 33.88 -2.78 12.30
CA TYR A 432 33.73 -4.05 13.03
C TYR A 432 32.78 -5.00 12.31
N LYS A 433 31.68 -4.47 11.78
CA LYS A 433 30.64 -5.26 11.10
C LYS A 433 29.96 -4.42 10.04
N THR A 434 29.75 -5.03 8.87
CA THR A 434 28.82 -4.54 7.84
C THR A 434 27.62 -5.47 7.74
N GLY A 435 26.44 -4.95 7.41
CA GLY A 435 25.19 -5.73 7.43
C GLY A 435 24.30 -5.48 6.22
N TYR A 436 24.33 -6.36 5.22
CA TYR A 436 23.39 -6.30 4.10
C TYR A 436 21.97 -6.68 4.55
N GLY A 437 21.04 -5.72 4.55
CA GLY A 437 19.66 -5.93 5.02
C GLY A 437 19.49 -5.97 6.55
N ALA A 438 20.50 -5.52 7.31
CA ALA A 438 20.38 -5.27 8.74
C ALA A 438 19.73 -3.89 9.00
N ARG A 439 19.44 -3.56 10.26
CA ARG A 439 18.88 -2.25 10.64
C ARG A 439 19.81 -1.07 10.30
N TYR A 440 21.13 -1.32 10.35
CA TYR A 440 22.19 -0.35 10.07
C TYR A 440 23.27 -0.97 9.19
N ASP A 441 23.86 -0.16 8.31
CA ASP A 441 24.84 -0.65 7.34
C ASP A 441 26.19 -1.02 7.95
N MET A 442 26.72 -0.21 8.88
CA MET A 442 28.02 -0.46 9.50
C MET A 442 28.11 -0.03 10.97
N HIS A 443 28.76 -0.87 11.77
CA HIS A 443 29.23 -0.53 13.11
C HIS A 443 30.75 -0.36 13.07
N ALA A 444 31.25 0.77 13.57
CA ALA A 444 32.67 1.09 13.56
C ALA A 444 33.11 1.71 14.88
N LEU A 445 34.38 1.53 15.22
CA LEU A 445 35.05 2.35 16.22
C LEU A 445 35.69 3.54 15.49
N CYS A 446 35.27 4.76 15.84
CA CYS A 446 35.70 5.99 15.20
C CYS A 446 36.56 6.82 16.14
N THR A 447 37.76 7.21 15.69
CA THR A 447 38.59 8.21 16.35
C THR A 447 38.15 9.60 15.89
N VAL A 448 37.62 10.39 16.80
CA VAL A 448 37.04 11.71 16.56
C VAL A 448 38.07 12.82 16.77
N SER A 449 37.70 14.06 16.47
CA SER A 449 38.62 15.21 16.40
C SER A 449 39.39 15.51 17.70
N ASP A 450 38.88 15.10 18.86
CA ASP A 450 39.54 15.22 20.17
C ASP A 450 40.50 14.05 20.50
N GLY A 451 40.65 13.08 19.59
CA GLY A 451 41.47 11.89 19.75
C GLY A 451 40.81 10.74 20.52
N GLN A 452 39.57 10.91 21.00
CA GLN A 452 38.82 9.83 21.64
C GLN A 452 38.29 8.83 20.61
N SER A 453 38.10 7.59 21.05
CA SER A 453 37.48 6.54 20.23
C SER A 453 36.06 6.28 20.72
N ILE A 454 35.09 6.38 19.82
CA ILE A 454 33.67 6.14 20.09
C ILE A 454 33.13 5.02 19.22
N GLU A 455 32.14 4.28 19.72
CA GLU A 455 31.37 3.34 18.92
C GLU A 455 30.32 4.13 18.11
N ALA A 456 30.35 3.98 16.80
CA ALA A 456 29.51 4.73 15.88
C ALA A 456 28.77 3.81 14.91
N VAL A 457 27.52 4.17 14.63
CA VAL A 457 26.70 3.62 13.57
C VAL A 457 26.86 4.51 12.33
N ILE A 458 27.28 3.89 11.23
CA ILE A 458 27.51 4.55 9.94
C ILE A 458 26.53 3.99 8.92
N GLU A 459 25.87 4.89 8.20
CA GLU A 459 24.87 4.55 7.20
C GLU A 459 25.31 5.06 5.82
N PHE A 460 25.17 4.22 4.79
CA PHE A 460 25.60 4.52 3.43
C PHE A 460 24.42 4.83 2.53
N LYS A 461 24.52 5.90 1.74
CA LYS A 461 23.55 6.25 0.71
C LYS A 461 24.22 6.53 -0.62
N HIS A 462 23.58 6.19 -1.73
CA HIS A 462 24.03 6.73 -3.01
C HIS A 462 23.70 8.22 -3.09
N ASN A 463 22.41 8.55 -2.93
CA ASN A 463 21.90 9.92 -2.94
C ASN A 463 21.39 10.28 -1.55
N LEU A 464 21.90 11.36 -0.96
CA LEU A 464 21.54 11.74 0.41
C LEU A 464 20.03 12.02 0.59
N GLN A 465 19.39 12.61 -0.43
CA GLN A 465 17.94 12.91 -0.43
C GLN A 465 17.05 11.67 -0.34
N SER A 466 17.58 10.45 -0.53
CA SER A 466 16.82 9.22 -0.26
C SER A 466 16.40 9.06 1.21
N LEU A 467 17.01 9.81 2.13
CA LEU A 467 16.64 9.86 3.54
C LEU A 467 15.26 10.48 3.80
N ILE A 468 14.75 11.32 2.90
CA ILE A 468 13.40 11.89 3.01
C ILE A 468 12.37 10.76 3.10
N LYS A 469 12.49 9.76 2.20
CA LYS A 469 11.65 8.58 2.19
C LYS A 469 11.85 7.69 3.41
N ASP A 470 13.09 7.52 3.87
CA ASP A 470 13.38 6.74 5.09
C ASP A 470 12.74 7.38 6.35
N LEU A 471 12.61 8.72 6.38
CA LEU A 471 11.92 9.47 7.44
C LEU A 471 10.41 9.32 7.35
N GLU A 472 9.82 9.52 6.17
CA GLU A 472 8.37 9.35 5.94
C GLU A 472 7.89 7.94 6.27
N ASP A 473 8.68 6.92 5.89
CA ASP A 473 8.36 5.52 6.11
C ASP A 473 8.57 5.06 7.57
N GLY A 474 9.14 5.90 8.44
CA GLY A 474 9.43 5.57 9.85
C GLY A 474 10.36 4.36 10.05
N ARG A 475 11.12 3.96 9.02
CA ARG A 475 11.90 2.71 9.01
C ARG A 475 13.18 2.78 9.82
N LYS A 476 13.75 3.97 10.02
CA LYS A 476 15.04 4.18 10.67
C LYS A 476 14.95 5.18 11.81
N SER A 477 15.70 4.90 12.87
CA SER A 477 15.84 5.82 14.00
C SER A 477 17.08 6.68 13.76
N PHE A 478 16.88 7.92 13.31
CA PHE A 478 17.97 8.86 13.08
C PHE A 478 18.74 9.23 14.37
N THR A 479 18.14 9.01 15.53
CA THR A 479 18.81 9.16 16.84
C THR A 479 19.92 8.14 17.08
N GLU A 480 19.91 7.02 16.35
CA GLU A 480 20.90 5.95 16.50
C GLU A 480 22.01 6.02 15.43
N VAL A 481 21.87 6.88 14.41
CA VAL A 481 22.88 7.06 13.34
C VAL A 481 23.82 8.19 13.74
N ASN A 482 25.13 7.92 13.72
CA ASN A 482 26.13 8.92 14.12
C ASN A 482 26.76 9.62 12.93
N LEU A 483 26.92 8.93 11.80
CA LEU A 483 27.57 9.45 10.60
C LEU A 483 26.89 8.92 9.34
N LEU A 484 26.69 9.81 8.37
CA LEU A 484 26.20 9.47 7.04
C LEU A 484 27.34 9.53 6.04
N VAL A 485 27.42 8.53 5.17
CA VAL A 485 28.35 8.54 4.03
C VAL A 485 27.53 8.41 2.76
N ALA A 486 27.64 9.42 1.89
CA ALA A 486 26.94 9.37 0.61
C ALA A 486 27.83 9.71 -0.58
N TRP A 487 27.44 9.28 -1.77
CA TRP A 487 28.15 9.69 -2.98
C TRP A 487 27.89 11.17 -3.28
N ASP A 488 26.62 11.58 -3.33
CA ASP A 488 26.21 12.94 -3.68
C ASP A 488 24.89 13.35 -2.98
N ALA A 489 24.55 14.63 -3.08
CA ALA A 489 23.32 15.20 -2.51
C ALA A 489 22.67 16.22 -3.45
N ASP A 490 21.34 16.15 -3.56
CA ASP A 490 20.54 17.23 -4.16
C ASP A 490 20.01 18.15 -3.06
N VAL A 491 20.65 19.31 -2.89
CA VAL A 491 20.33 20.30 -1.85
C VAL A 491 18.90 20.84 -1.99
N GLN A 492 18.39 20.99 -3.21
CA GLN A 492 17.05 21.51 -3.43
C GLN A 492 15.99 20.50 -3.01
N LEU A 493 16.20 19.22 -3.31
CA LEU A 493 15.30 18.15 -2.85
C LEU A 493 15.33 17.98 -1.34
N LEU A 494 16.51 18.03 -0.71
CA LEU A 494 16.65 17.99 0.76
C LEU A 494 15.86 19.13 1.42
N LYS A 495 16.02 20.35 0.93
CA LYS A 495 15.31 21.52 1.45
C LYS A 495 13.79 21.42 1.32
N LYS A 496 13.28 20.85 0.21
CA LYS A 496 11.84 20.55 0.05
C LYS A 496 11.34 19.55 1.10
N GLY A 497 12.17 18.58 1.48
CA GLY A 497 11.89 17.63 2.55
C GLY A 497 12.09 18.19 3.97
N GLY A 498 12.42 19.47 4.12
CA GLY A 498 12.69 20.11 5.41
C GLY A 498 14.09 19.84 5.99
N PHE A 499 14.99 19.22 5.23
CA PHE A 499 16.36 18.99 5.64
C PHE A 499 17.24 20.17 5.23
N ASP A 500 18.12 20.60 6.13
CA ASP A 500 19.14 21.61 5.82
C ASP A 500 20.52 20.94 5.78
N LEU A 501 21.26 21.16 4.69
CA LEU A 501 22.60 20.61 4.49
C LEU A 501 23.61 21.75 4.43
N ASP A 502 24.44 21.84 5.45
CA ASP A 502 25.45 22.89 5.60
C ASP A 502 26.85 22.35 5.29
N ILE A 503 27.65 23.11 4.54
CA ILE A 503 29.04 22.75 4.24
C ILE A 503 29.89 22.95 5.50
N MET A 504 30.69 21.95 5.85
CA MET A 504 31.62 21.99 6.99
C MET A 504 33.07 21.94 6.50
N THR A 505 33.96 22.72 7.10
CA THR A 505 35.42 22.62 6.84
C THR A 505 36.08 21.56 7.72
N ASP A 506 35.64 21.47 8.97
CA ASP A 506 36.12 20.51 9.98
C ASP A 506 34.90 19.96 10.73
N GLY A 507 34.95 18.69 11.13
CA GLY A 507 33.87 18.00 11.82
C GLY A 507 34.37 17.20 13.02
N TYR A 508 33.43 16.66 13.79
CA TYR A 508 33.68 15.72 14.87
C TYR A 508 34.29 14.43 14.33
N PHE A 509 33.80 13.94 13.19
CA PHE A 509 34.37 12.82 12.46
C PHE A 509 35.37 13.28 11.37
N ASN A 510 36.42 12.49 11.15
CA ASN A 510 37.46 12.82 10.16
C ASN A 510 36.93 12.75 8.71
N GLY A 511 37.25 13.75 7.89
CA GLY A 511 36.85 13.77 6.48
C GLY A 511 35.38 14.16 6.24
N VAL A 512 34.68 14.63 7.27
CA VAL A 512 33.35 15.23 7.15
C VAL A 512 33.39 16.42 6.19
N THR A 513 32.32 16.51 5.41
CA THR A 513 32.16 17.55 4.38
C THR A 513 30.97 18.45 4.66
N HIS A 514 29.95 17.92 5.34
CA HIS A 514 28.69 18.61 5.59
C HIS A 514 28.08 18.20 6.93
N SER A 515 27.14 19.02 7.43
CA SER A 515 26.22 18.70 8.51
C SER A 515 24.80 18.66 7.96
N LEU A 516 24.03 17.63 8.30
CA LEU A 516 22.64 17.48 7.92
C LEU A 516 21.74 17.71 9.12
N THR A 517 20.97 18.78 9.09
CA THR A 517 19.89 19.03 10.04
C THR A 517 18.63 18.30 9.59
N ILE A 518 18.08 17.49 10.49
CA ILE A 518 16.91 16.65 10.24
C ILE A 518 15.66 17.37 10.79
N PRO A 519 14.53 17.41 10.06
CA PRO A 519 13.30 18.10 10.48
C PRO A 519 12.52 17.34 11.57
N VAL A 520 13.20 16.75 12.55
CA VAL A 520 12.61 16.03 13.67
C VAL A 520 13.03 16.69 14.98
N PRO A 521 12.08 17.22 15.77
CA PRO A 521 12.39 17.84 17.05
C PRO A 521 13.16 16.88 17.98
N GLY A 522 14.27 17.35 18.54
CA GLY A 522 15.09 16.58 19.48
C GLY A 522 16.13 15.66 18.85
N VAL A 523 16.22 15.60 17.51
CA VAL A 523 17.32 14.92 16.81
C VAL A 523 18.43 15.93 16.54
N SER A 524 19.65 15.63 17.00
CA SER A 524 20.83 16.45 16.71
C SER A 524 21.21 16.36 15.22
N PRO A 525 21.80 17.41 14.63
CA PRO A 525 22.36 17.33 13.28
C PRO A 525 23.34 16.17 13.16
N ILE A 526 23.32 15.48 12.01
CA ILE A 526 24.17 14.33 11.72
C ILE A 526 25.25 14.78 10.75
N GLU A 527 26.50 14.47 11.05
CA GLU A 527 27.61 14.76 10.14
C GLU A 527 27.58 13.85 8.91
N VAL A 528 28.04 14.40 7.78
CA VAL A 528 27.98 13.75 6.47
C VAL A 528 29.31 13.82 5.74
N ILE A 529 29.76 12.67 5.25
CA ILE A 529 30.82 12.56 4.25
C ILE A 529 30.17 12.37 2.88
N LEU A 530 30.13 13.44 2.09
CA LEU A 530 29.84 13.36 0.66
C LEU A 530 31.14 13.04 -0.07
N LEU A 531 31.28 11.81 -0.54
CA LEU A 531 32.51 11.32 -1.17
C LEU A 531 32.88 12.14 -2.41
N ARG A 532 31.90 12.59 -3.20
CA ARG A 532 32.16 13.48 -4.33
C ARG A 532 32.83 14.78 -3.89
N THR A 533 32.26 15.46 -2.89
CA THR A 533 32.84 16.69 -2.32
C THR A 533 34.20 16.44 -1.67
N PHE A 534 34.37 15.31 -0.99
CA PHE A 534 35.64 14.92 -0.40
C PHE A 534 36.74 14.80 -1.46
N PHE A 535 36.45 14.15 -2.60
CA PHE A 535 37.36 14.07 -3.73
C PHE A 535 37.65 15.43 -4.36
N ASP A 536 36.62 16.26 -4.53
CA ASP A 536 36.79 17.61 -5.10
C ASP A 536 37.71 18.47 -4.22
N ARG A 537 37.52 18.45 -2.89
CA ARG A 537 38.40 19.14 -1.94
C ARG A 537 39.84 18.66 -2.02
N LYS A 538 40.03 17.34 -2.03
CA LYS A 538 41.36 16.70 -2.13
C LYS A 538 42.08 17.07 -3.41
N ARG A 539 41.35 17.18 -4.53
CA ARG A 539 41.89 17.66 -5.81
C ARG A 539 42.26 19.14 -5.78
N SER A 540 41.50 19.97 -5.05
CA SER A 540 41.83 21.39 -4.87
C SER A 540 43.00 21.65 -3.92
N THR A 541 43.38 20.68 -3.08
CA THR A 541 44.52 20.79 -2.15
C THR A 541 45.84 20.25 -2.71
N LYS A 542 45.80 19.51 -3.82
CA LYS A 542 46.97 19.06 -4.59
C LYS A 542 47.27 20.07 -5.70
#